data_AF-A0A815XE79-F1
#
_entry.id   AF-A0A815XE79-F1
#
_cell.length_a   1.000
_cell.length_b   1.000
_cell.length_c   1.000
_cell.angle_alpha   90.00
_cell.angle_beta   90.00
_cell.angle_gamma   90.00
#
_symmetry.space_group_name_H-M   'P 1'
#
loop_
_entity.id
_entity.type
_entity.pdbx_description
1 polymer ?
#
loop_
_entity_poly.entity_id
_entity_poly.type
_entity_poly.pdbx_seq_one_letter_code
_entity_poly.pdbx_strand_id
1 'polypeptide(L)'
;MLQMRQPPAPQPPRRRKRDLYLDPSIFEHVDQQAIAVAESDQTSYTELVDQLTFGLVTDLEKARAIFRWITVKDLNAIDFHN
;
A
#
# COMPACT_ATOMS: atom_id res chain seq x y z
N MET A 1 -19.77 36.34 7.46
CA MET A 1 -19.18 35.39 8.43
C MET A 1 -18.92 34.08 7.69
N LEU A 2 -17.68 33.60 7.66
CA LEU A 2 -17.34 32.29 7.08
C LEU A 2 -17.91 31.20 7.99
N GLN A 3 -18.84 30.40 7.45
CA GLN A 3 -19.39 29.26 8.17
C GLN A 3 -18.30 28.18 8.29
N MET A 4 -17.69 28.06 9.47
CA MET A 4 -16.78 26.98 9.79
C MET A 4 -17.54 25.66 9.65
N ARG A 5 -17.21 24.87 8.61
CA ARG A 5 -17.76 23.52 8.44
C ARG A 5 -17.25 22.66 9.59
N GLN A 6 -18.11 22.31 10.54
CA GLN A 6 -17.77 21.30 11.52
C GLN A 6 -17.62 19.94 10.82
N PRO A 7 -16.56 19.19 11.10
CA PRO A 7 -16.40 17.84 10.57
C PRO A 7 -17.54 16.94 11.07
N PRO A 8 -17.97 15.95 10.29
CA PRO A 8 -18.99 15.01 10.73
C PRO A 8 -18.55 14.30 12.01
N ALA A 9 -19.50 13.98 12.88
CA ALA A 9 -19.23 13.20 14.08
C ALA A 9 -18.54 11.87 13.69
N PRO A 10 -17.53 11.42 14.45
CA PRO A 10 -16.84 10.18 14.18
C PRO A 10 -17.83 9.01 14.22
N GLN A 11 -17.81 8.17 13.19
CA GLN A 11 -18.63 6.96 13.13
C GLN A 11 -17.75 5.72 13.14
N PRO A 12 -18.22 4.61 13.73
CA PRO A 12 -17.50 3.35 13.67
C PRO A 12 -17.34 2.88 12.22
N PRO A 13 -16.28 2.12 11.89
CA PRO A 13 -16.09 1.55 10.57
C PRO A 13 -17.28 0.68 10.15
N ARG A 14 -17.73 0.84 8.90
CA ARG A 14 -18.88 0.09 8.36
C ARG A 14 -18.58 -1.39 8.08
N ARG A 15 -17.31 -1.74 7.88
CA ARG A 15 -16.87 -3.09 7.53
C ARG A 15 -15.83 -3.57 8.53
N ARG A 16 -15.84 -4.87 8.77
CA ARG A 16 -14.84 -5.58 9.56
C ARG A 16 -13.71 -6.05 8.64
N LYS A 17 -12.54 -6.29 9.22
CA LYS A 17 -11.38 -6.84 8.50
C LYS A 17 -11.70 -8.17 7.80
N ARG A 18 -12.47 -9.05 8.45
CA ARG A 18 -12.94 -10.33 7.89
C ARG A 18 -13.85 -10.19 6.66
N ASP A 19 -14.42 -9.01 6.45
CA ASP A 19 -15.24 -8.71 5.27
C ASP A 19 -14.35 -8.35 4.05
N LEU A 20 -13.04 -8.18 4.26
CA LEU A 20 -12.04 -7.91 3.22
C LEU A 20 -11.30 -9.19 2.81
N TYR A 21 -10.93 -10.03 3.79
CA TYR A 21 -10.30 -11.32 3.57
C TYR A 21 -10.50 -12.24 4.79
N LEU A 22 -10.55 -13.55 4.53
CA LEU A 22 -10.68 -14.56 5.57
C LEU A 22 -9.33 -15.05 6.09
N ASP A 23 -8.38 -15.23 5.19
CA ASP A 23 -7.04 -15.74 5.47
C ASP A 23 -6.01 -14.85 4.78
N PRO A 24 -4.96 -14.37 5.47
CA PRO A 24 -3.92 -13.54 4.86
C PRO A 24 -3.08 -14.26 3.79
N SER A 25 -3.09 -15.60 3.73
CA SER A 25 -2.40 -16.39 2.70
C SER A 25 -2.83 -16.06 1.28
N ILE A 26 -4.03 -15.50 1.07
CA ILE A 26 -4.46 -15.01 -0.25
C ILE A 26 -3.53 -13.92 -0.81
N PHE A 27 -2.75 -13.26 0.06
CA PHE A 27 -1.79 -12.22 -0.32
C PHE A 27 -0.37 -12.75 -0.52
N GLU A 28 -0.12 -14.06 -0.46
CA GLU A 28 1.23 -14.62 -0.56
C GLU A 28 1.94 -14.16 -1.85
N HIS A 29 1.24 -14.18 -2.98
CA HIS A 29 1.78 -13.69 -4.25
C HIS A 29 2.10 -12.18 -4.22
N VAL A 30 1.19 -11.39 -3.64
CA VAL A 30 1.37 -9.93 -3.48
C VAL A 30 2.56 -9.62 -2.58
N ASP A 31 2.71 -10.40 -1.51
CA ASP A 31 3.80 -10.24 -0.55
C ASP A 31 5.15 -10.61 -1.18
N GLN A 32 5.19 -11.69 -1.98
CA GLN A 32 6.38 -12.09 -2.73
C GLN A 32 6.80 -11.02 -3.75
N GLN A 33 5.84 -10.46 -4.50
CA GLN A 33 6.12 -9.35 -5.42
C GLN A 33 6.71 -8.14 -4.69
N ALA A 34 6.09 -7.72 -3.58
CA ALA A 34 6.56 -6.57 -2.80
C ALA A 34 7.97 -6.78 -2.22
N ILE A 35 8.29 -8.00 -1.78
CA ILE A 35 9.63 -8.37 -1.31
C ILE A 35 10.65 -8.29 -2.45
N ALA A 36 10.32 -8.87 -3.62
CA ALA A 36 11.21 -8.82 -4.77
C ALA A 36 11.50 -7.39 -5.24
N VAL A 37 10.49 -6.50 -5.20
CA VAL A 37 10.68 -5.06 -5.48
C VAL A 37 11.53 -4.39 -4.40
N ALA A 38 11.46 -4.81 -3.14
CA ALA A 38 12.29 -4.22 -2.09
C ALA A 38 13.77 -4.58 -2.22
N GLU A 39 14.08 -5.73 -2.83
CA GLU A 39 15.44 -6.20 -3.10
C GLU A 39 16.09 -5.49 -4.30
N SER A 40 15.30 -4.82 -5.15
CA SER A 40 15.82 -3.98 -6.23
C SER A 40 15.85 -2.50 -5.86
N ASP A 41 16.64 -1.74 -6.61
CA ASP A 41 16.66 -0.28 -6.54
C ASP A 41 15.76 0.30 -7.62
N GLN A 42 14.90 1.23 -7.22
CA GLN A 42 14.00 1.95 -8.10
C GLN A 42 14.56 3.35 -8.34
N THR A 43 14.61 3.75 -9.60
CA THR A 43 15.20 5.04 -10.00
C THR A 43 14.25 6.22 -9.82
N SER A 44 12.94 5.96 -9.78
CA SER A 44 11.91 6.98 -9.62
C SER A 44 10.71 6.46 -8.83
N TYR A 45 9.94 7.40 -8.27
CA TYR A 45 8.68 7.09 -7.61
C TYR A 45 7.67 6.41 -8.55
N THR A 46 7.58 6.85 -9.81
CA THR A 46 6.68 6.26 -10.80
C THR A 46 7.04 4.81 -11.08
N GLU A 47 8.32 4.51 -11.25
CA GLU A 47 8.80 3.14 -11.43
C GLU A 47 8.47 2.27 -10.22
N LEU A 48 8.66 2.78 -9.01
CA LEU A 48 8.30 2.06 -7.78
C LEU A 48 6.80 1.72 -7.74
N VAL A 49 5.93 2.70 -7.99
CA VAL A 49 4.48 2.48 -7.96
C VAL A 49 4.04 1.50 -9.04
N ASP A 50 4.59 1.60 -10.25
CA ASP A 50 4.30 0.68 -11.34
C ASP A 50 4.72 -0.75 -10.97
N GLN A 51 5.95 -0.96 -10.47
CA GLN A 51 6.43 -2.29 -10.08
C GLN A 51 5.62 -2.89 -8.92
N LEU A 52 5.24 -2.09 -7.91
CA LEU A 52 4.45 -2.57 -6.78
C LEU A 52 3.01 -2.92 -7.14
N THR A 53 2.44 -2.25 -8.15
CA THR A 53 1.02 -2.39 -8.48
C THR A 53 0.76 -3.16 -9.77
N PHE A 54 1.82 -3.52 -10.52
CA PHE A 54 1.73 -4.31 -11.74
C PHE A 54 0.96 -5.61 -11.50
N GLY A 55 -0.05 -5.87 -12.32
CA GLY A 55 -0.88 -7.07 -12.26
C GLY A 55 -1.91 -7.10 -11.12
N LEU A 56 -1.89 -6.15 -10.17
CA LEU A 56 -2.82 -6.11 -9.04
C LEU A 56 -4.12 -5.39 -9.42
N VAL A 57 -5.26 -6.01 -9.11
CA VAL A 57 -6.57 -5.53 -9.58
C VAL A 57 -7.24 -4.67 -8.53
N THR A 58 -7.25 -5.13 -7.28
CA THR A 58 -7.99 -4.48 -6.20
C THR A 58 -7.14 -3.48 -5.43
N ASP A 59 -7.78 -2.43 -4.91
CA ASP A 59 -7.11 -1.46 -4.04
C ASP A 59 -6.56 -2.14 -2.78
N LEU A 60 -7.18 -3.23 -2.33
CA LEU A 60 -6.72 -4.01 -1.18
C LEU A 60 -5.37 -4.69 -1.47
N GLU A 61 -5.21 -5.30 -2.65
CA GLU A 61 -3.94 -5.89 -3.08
C GLU A 61 -2.86 -4.82 -3.23
N LYS A 62 -3.18 -3.69 -3.90
CA LYS A 62 -2.24 -2.58 -4.08
C LYS A 62 -1.79 -2.00 -2.74
N ALA A 63 -2.72 -1.78 -1.82
CA ALA A 63 -2.40 -1.34 -0.46
C ALA A 63 -1.51 -2.36 0.26
N ARG A 64 -1.82 -3.66 0.16
CA ARG A 64 -1.02 -4.73 0.74
C ARG A 64 0.41 -4.73 0.21
N ALA A 65 0.61 -4.60 -1.10
CA ALA A 65 1.93 -4.55 -1.71
C ALA A 65 2.76 -3.37 -1.17
N ILE A 66 2.19 -2.17 -1.15
CA ILE A 66 2.86 -0.95 -0.64
C ILE A 66 3.24 -1.12 0.82
N PHE A 67 2.30 -1.54 1.68
CA PHE A 67 2.58 -1.74 3.10
C PHE A 67 3.61 -2.84 3.33
N ARG A 68 3.56 -3.93 2.54
CA ARG A 68 4.54 -5.01 2.67
C ARG A 68 5.94 -4.53 2.30
N TRP A 69 6.08 -3.81 1.19
CA TRP A 69 7.35 -3.22 0.77
C TRP A 69 7.92 -2.27 1.83
N ILE A 70 7.08 -1.39 2.42
CA ILE A 70 7.48 -0.49 3.52
C ILE A 70 8.07 -1.28 4.71
N THR A 71 7.54 -2.47 5.01
CA THR A 71 8.02 -3.25 6.17
C THR A 71 9.38 -3.91 5.97
N VAL A 72 9.88 -3.97 4.73
CA VAL A 72 11.12 -4.70 4.40
C VAL A 72 12.20 -3.83 3.76
N LYS A 73 11.84 -2.70 3.12
CA LYS A 73 12.80 -1.78 2.51
C LYS A 73 13.40 -0.86 3.57
N ASP A 74 14.72 -0.64 3.52
CA ASP A 74 15.36 0.44 4.28
C ASP A 74 15.04 1.78 3.64
N LEU A 75 14.04 2.47 4.19
CA LEU A 75 13.57 3.75 3.67
C LEU A 75 14.61 4.88 3.84
N ASN A 76 15.59 4.74 4.73
CA ASN A 76 16.63 5.77 4.92
C ASN A 76 17.66 5.75 3.79
N ALA A 77 17.77 4.63 3.08
CA ALA A 77 18.69 4.43 1.97
C ALA A 77 18.06 4.77 0.60
N ILE A 78 16.79 5.18 0.58
CA ILE A 78 16.08 5.50 -0.67
C ILE A 78 16.47 6.90 -1.14
N ASP A 79 16.93 6.97 -2.39
CA ASP A 79 17.12 8.22 -3.13
C ASP A 79 16.38 8.12 -4.46
N PHE A 80 15.38 8.99 -4.65
CA PHE A 80 14.72 9.12 -5.94
C PHE A 80 15.33 10.32 -6.66
N HIS A 81 15.96 10.07 -7.80
CA HIS A 81 16.43 11.15 -8.65
C HIS A 81 15.21 11.92 -9.18
N ASN A 82 15.24 13.24 -8.98
CA ASN A 82 14.15 14.16 -9.29
C ASN A 82 14.12 14.53 -10.79
#